data_AF-A0A7Z9JM33-F1
#
_entry.id   AF-A0A7Z9JM33-F1
#
_cell.length_a   1.000
_cell.length_b   1.000
_cell.length_c   1.000
_cell.angle_alpha   90.00
_cell.angle_beta   90.00
_cell.angle_gamma   90.00
#
_symmetry.space_group_name_H-M   'P 1'
#
loop_
_entity.id
_entity.type
_entity.pdbx_description
1 polymer ?
#
loop_
_entity_poly.entity_id
_entity_poly.type
_entity_poly.pdbx_seq_one_letter_code
_entity_poly.pdbx_strand_id
1 'polypeptide(L)'
;MARIASIIGVTMAVVGIIAPRSALSQTPDHADQGHSHGGEAVSCTTLASPPWSGLPETDRLQFAALQRTVSGLETPEAARAAGFNPALGDIPGMGVHYVNSARSRDGVKPGAPDHLLFVEIDGRERLVGAAYAFVDVPATEVPIPFQSDLAKWHDHPEFAGPDQTLHMLHTWFIPSSNGPFAGLNFWLPYLTAGIAPPSSCWMADEADADRIRNVSFALVPPRALGRGQPAPPATEPSAERVEILAALDFAARAVDHDAWVTAADRFLSDLTVFESTRVEFMLSRLMAAQMSSAERGGVPN
;
A
#
# COMPACT_ATOMS: atom_id res chain seq x y z
N MET A 1 -36.13 -3.39 37.45
CA MET A 1 -36.58 -4.13 36.26
C MET A 1 -35.93 -3.52 35.03
N ALA A 2 -35.29 -4.36 34.23
CA ALA A 2 -34.33 -4.03 33.19
C ALA A 2 -34.93 -3.24 32.03
N ARG A 3 -34.18 -2.26 31.49
CA ARG A 3 -34.44 -1.66 30.19
C ARG A 3 -33.51 -2.31 29.17
N ILE A 4 -34.10 -3.11 28.29
CA ILE A 4 -33.46 -3.76 27.15
C ILE A 4 -33.27 -2.68 26.08
N ALA A 5 -32.02 -2.34 25.75
CA ALA A 5 -31.69 -1.50 24.61
C ALA A 5 -31.58 -2.40 23.38
N SER A 6 -32.47 -2.15 22.41
CA SER A 6 -32.54 -2.84 21.13
C SER A 6 -31.39 -2.39 20.23
N ILE A 7 -30.52 -3.32 19.84
CA ILE A 7 -29.46 -3.11 18.85
C ILE A 7 -30.08 -3.35 17.48
N ILE A 8 -30.29 -2.28 16.72
CA ILE A 8 -30.65 -2.36 15.30
C ILE A 8 -29.35 -2.56 14.52
N GLY A 9 -29.05 -3.81 14.15
CA GLY A 9 -28.02 -4.13 13.17
C GLY A 9 -28.53 -3.82 11.77
N VAL A 10 -27.88 -2.90 11.07
CA VAL A 10 -28.16 -2.63 9.64
C VAL A 10 -27.33 -3.59 8.80
N THR A 11 -27.98 -4.62 8.27
CA THR A 11 -27.45 -5.47 7.20
C THR A 11 -27.62 -4.78 5.85
N MET A 12 -26.53 -4.32 5.23
CA MET A 12 -26.54 -3.94 3.82
C MET A 12 -26.26 -5.16 2.94
N ALA A 13 -27.26 -5.56 2.15
CA ALA A 13 -27.11 -6.50 1.06
C ALA A 13 -26.74 -5.73 -0.22
N VAL A 14 -25.58 -6.03 -0.81
CA VAL A 14 -25.20 -5.51 -2.13
C VAL A 14 -25.85 -6.42 -3.18
N VAL A 15 -26.89 -5.92 -3.83
CA VAL A 15 -27.49 -6.56 -5.02
C VAL A 15 -26.72 -6.07 -6.24
N GLY A 16 -26.02 -6.97 -6.92
CA GLY A 16 -25.36 -6.69 -8.19
C GLY A 16 -26.39 -6.58 -9.31
N ILE A 17 -26.51 -5.40 -9.92
CA ILE A 17 -27.23 -5.20 -11.18
C ILE A 17 -26.19 -5.07 -12.28
N ILE A 18 -26.05 -6.13 -13.07
CA ILE A 18 -25.29 -6.11 -14.33
C ILE A 18 -26.19 -5.45 -15.38
N ALA A 19 -25.74 -4.33 -15.94
CA ALA A 19 -26.27 -3.81 -17.20
C ALA A 19 -25.10 -3.67 -18.20
N PRO A 20 -25.25 -4.11 -19.47
CA PRO A 20 -24.19 -4.01 -20.46
C PRO A 20 -24.16 -2.57 -20.98
N ARG A 21 -22.98 -1.96 -21.05
CA ARG A 21 -22.76 -0.79 -21.92
C ARG A 21 -21.62 -1.08 -22.88
N SER A 22 -22.03 -1.07 -24.14
CA SER A 22 -21.24 -1.25 -25.34
C SER A 22 -20.09 -0.24 -25.44
N ALA A 23 -19.05 -0.69 -26.11
CA ALA A 23 -17.84 0.05 -26.47
C ALA A 23 -18.10 1.47 -27.00
N LEU A 24 -17.35 2.43 -26.45
CA LEU A 24 -16.81 3.56 -27.19
C LEU A 24 -15.38 3.76 -26.72
N SER A 25 -14.45 3.35 -27.58
CA SER A 25 -13.04 3.73 -27.53
C SER A 25 -12.93 5.25 -27.60
N GLN A 26 -12.47 5.88 -26.53
CA GLN A 26 -11.83 7.18 -26.59
C GLN A 26 -10.46 7.03 -25.96
N THR A 27 -9.44 7.05 -26.80
CA THR A 27 -8.06 7.32 -26.40
C THR A 27 -8.01 8.74 -25.83
N PRO A 28 -7.64 8.95 -24.55
CA PRO A 28 -7.29 10.27 -24.06
C PRO A 28 -5.89 10.60 -24.54
N ASP A 29 -5.81 11.48 -25.54
CA ASP A 29 -4.59 12.16 -25.93
C ASP A 29 -4.43 13.37 -24.99
N HIS A 30 -3.88 13.13 -23.81
CA HIS A 30 -3.37 14.17 -22.91
C HIS A 30 -2.09 13.65 -22.27
N ALA A 31 -0.96 14.25 -22.68
CA ALA A 31 0.30 14.17 -21.97
C ALA A 31 0.18 14.93 -20.65
N ASP A 32 -0.54 14.36 -19.68
CA ASP A 32 -0.28 14.64 -18.28
C ASP A 32 1.00 13.89 -17.93
N GLN A 33 2.04 14.61 -17.51
CA GLN A 33 3.25 13.99 -16.98
C GLN A 33 2.83 13.12 -15.79
N GLY A 34 2.87 11.80 -15.99
CA GLY A 34 2.27 10.79 -15.12
C GLY A 34 3.03 10.66 -13.80
N HIS A 35 2.85 11.61 -12.90
CA HIS A 35 3.39 11.47 -11.55
C HIS A 35 2.64 10.35 -10.81
N SER A 36 3.41 9.38 -10.31
CA SER A 36 2.87 8.28 -9.52
C SER A 36 2.36 8.77 -8.17
N HIS A 37 1.04 8.81 -7.98
CA HIS A 37 0.41 9.11 -6.70
C HIS A 37 0.73 8.10 -5.58
N GLY A 38 1.27 6.91 -5.90
CA GLY A 38 1.77 5.96 -4.90
C GLY A 38 3.02 6.43 -4.14
N GLY A 39 3.60 7.55 -4.56
CA GLY A 39 4.79 8.17 -3.98
C GLY A 39 5.74 8.66 -5.08
N GLU A 40 6.35 9.82 -4.86
CA GLU A 40 7.38 10.38 -5.75
C GLU A 40 8.66 9.53 -5.72
N ALA A 41 9.46 9.57 -6.78
CA ALA A 41 10.78 8.93 -6.74
C ALA A 41 11.68 9.66 -5.73
N VAL A 42 12.37 8.90 -4.87
CA VAL A 42 13.24 9.46 -3.83
C VAL A 42 14.69 9.07 -4.08
N SER A 43 15.62 9.77 -3.42
CA SER A 43 17.04 9.41 -3.46
C SER A 43 17.27 7.96 -3.02
N CYS A 44 17.80 7.13 -3.92
CA CYS A 44 18.06 5.72 -3.63
C CYS A 44 19.13 5.51 -2.56
N THR A 45 20.01 6.49 -2.34
CA THR A 45 21.13 6.39 -1.40
C THR A 45 20.81 6.91 0.00
N THR A 46 19.77 7.76 0.13
CA THR A 46 19.48 8.45 1.39
C THR A 46 18.03 8.32 1.86
N LEU A 47 17.10 7.95 0.99
CA LEU A 47 15.67 7.95 1.26
C LEU A 47 14.93 6.68 0.84
N ALA A 48 15.57 5.70 0.19
CA ALA A 48 14.94 4.42 -0.16
C ALA A 48 15.17 3.28 0.85
N SER A 49 16.04 3.48 1.86
CA SER A 49 16.19 2.56 2.99
C SER A 49 16.51 3.27 4.31
N PRO A 50 16.16 2.68 5.48
CA PRO A 50 16.66 3.14 6.77
C PRO A 50 18.20 3.18 6.76
N PRO A 51 18.84 4.15 7.43
CA PRO A 51 18.30 5.05 8.44
C PRO A 51 17.69 6.36 7.88
N TRP A 52 17.33 6.40 6.59
CA TRP A 52 16.70 7.56 5.96
C TRP A 52 17.51 8.85 6.14
N SER A 53 18.82 8.77 5.87
CA SER A 53 19.78 9.86 6.11
C SER A 53 19.46 11.16 5.37
N GLY A 54 18.59 11.12 4.36
CA GLY A 54 18.10 12.29 3.64
C GLY A 54 16.98 13.05 4.33
N LEU A 55 16.38 12.51 5.40
CA LEU A 55 15.38 13.20 6.20
C LEU A 55 16.00 14.24 7.15
N PRO A 56 15.25 15.29 7.51
CA PRO A 56 15.60 16.15 8.65
C PRO A 56 15.93 15.34 9.91
N GLU A 57 16.87 15.82 10.73
CA GLU A 57 17.26 15.13 11.96
C GLU A 57 16.09 14.93 12.93
N THR A 58 15.23 15.94 13.03
CA THR A 58 13.95 15.91 13.76
C THR A 58 13.09 14.72 13.35
N ASP A 59 12.87 14.52 12.04
CA ASP A 59 12.07 13.41 11.52
C ASP A 59 12.72 12.05 11.80
N ARG A 60 14.06 11.95 11.66
CA ARG A 60 14.79 10.71 12.01
C ARG A 60 14.64 10.38 13.50
N LEU A 61 14.69 11.38 14.38
CA LEU A 61 14.46 11.21 15.81
C LEU A 61 13.01 10.81 16.11
N GLN A 62 12.04 11.34 15.37
CA GLN A 62 10.64 10.94 15.48
C GLN A 62 10.43 9.49 15.03
N PHE A 63 11.04 9.04 13.93
CA PHE A 63 11.02 7.63 13.52
C PHE A 63 11.59 6.72 14.60
N ALA A 64 12.73 7.07 15.19
CA ALA A 64 13.32 6.32 16.28
C ALA A 64 12.45 6.34 17.56
N ALA A 65 11.72 7.42 17.82
CA ALA A 65 10.75 7.48 18.91
C ALA A 65 9.53 6.60 18.63
N LEU A 66 8.99 6.66 17.40
CA LEU A 66 7.85 5.87 16.95
C LEU A 66 8.14 4.36 17.04
N GLN A 67 9.30 3.93 16.52
CA GLN A 67 9.76 2.53 16.62
C GLN A 67 9.87 2.07 18.08
N ARG A 68 10.32 2.93 19.00
CA ARG A 68 10.33 2.63 20.43
C ARG A 68 8.93 2.54 21.03
N THR A 69 8.01 3.42 20.64
CA THR A 69 6.61 3.37 21.13
C THR A 69 5.90 2.10 20.72
N VAL A 70 6.12 1.63 19.50
CA VAL A 70 5.51 0.37 19.02
C VAL A 70 6.33 -0.86 19.39
N SER A 71 7.42 -0.70 20.13
CA SER A 71 8.17 -1.85 20.62
C SER A 71 7.32 -2.65 21.61
N GLY A 72 7.32 -3.96 21.45
CA GLY A 72 6.40 -4.88 22.12
C GLY A 72 5.10 -5.12 21.36
N LEU A 73 4.85 -4.44 20.23
CA LEU A 73 3.69 -4.65 19.35
C LEU A 73 4.07 -5.32 18.03
N GLU A 74 5.23 -5.95 17.94
CA GLU A 74 5.79 -6.48 16.67
C GLU A 74 5.10 -7.76 16.18
N THR A 75 4.16 -8.29 16.97
CA THR A 75 3.35 -9.47 16.61
C THR A 75 1.87 -9.09 16.55
N PRO A 76 1.10 -9.72 15.64
CA PRO A 76 -0.35 -9.60 15.60
C PRO A 76 -1.02 -9.87 16.95
N GLU A 77 -0.53 -10.84 17.72
CA GLU A 77 -1.06 -11.19 19.04
C GLU A 77 -0.89 -10.03 20.03
N ALA A 78 0.31 -9.43 20.09
CA ALA A 78 0.58 -8.31 20.97
C ALA A 78 -0.16 -7.05 20.53
N ALA A 79 -0.27 -6.80 19.23
CA ALA A 79 -1.07 -5.71 18.68
C ALA A 79 -2.55 -5.84 19.09
N ARG A 80 -3.14 -7.04 18.95
CA ARG A 80 -4.52 -7.33 19.40
C ARG A 80 -4.70 -7.15 20.90
N ALA A 81 -3.74 -7.62 21.70
CA ALA A 81 -3.75 -7.41 23.15
C ALA A 81 -3.72 -5.93 23.53
N ALA A 82 -3.07 -5.09 22.73
CA ALA A 82 -3.03 -3.64 22.88
C ALA A 82 -4.23 -2.89 22.23
N GLY A 83 -5.23 -3.63 21.73
CA GLY A 83 -6.47 -3.07 21.17
C GLY A 83 -6.43 -2.73 19.68
N PHE A 84 -5.38 -3.14 18.95
CA PHE A 84 -5.33 -3.02 17.50
C PHE A 84 -5.93 -4.26 16.82
N ASN A 85 -6.96 -4.08 16.00
CA ASN A 85 -7.66 -5.18 15.35
C ASN A 85 -7.51 -5.11 13.82
N PRO A 86 -7.35 -6.23 13.11
CA PRO A 86 -7.16 -6.21 11.66
C PRO A 86 -8.39 -5.66 10.94
N ALA A 87 -8.15 -4.78 9.97
CA ALA A 87 -9.13 -4.18 9.09
C ALA A 87 -8.75 -4.44 7.62
N LEU A 88 -9.76 -4.50 6.74
CA LEU A 88 -9.65 -4.52 5.27
C LEU A 88 -8.86 -5.70 4.62
N GLY A 89 -8.24 -6.58 5.41
CA GLY A 89 -7.41 -7.68 4.89
C GLY A 89 -6.03 -7.21 4.45
N ASP A 90 -5.26 -8.08 3.81
CA ASP A 90 -3.93 -7.72 3.30
C ASP A 90 -4.07 -7.00 1.94
N ILE A 91 -3.72 -5.72 1.92
CA ILE A 91 -3.80 -4.85 0.75
C ILE A 91 -2.42 -4.79 0.06
N PRO A 92 -2.34 -5.11 -1.25
CA PRO A 92 -1.08 -5.03 -2.00
C PRO A 92 -0.36 -3.70 -1.83
N GLY A 93 0.93 -3.76 -1.49
CA GLY A 93 1.75 -2.58 -1.26
C GLY A 93 1.49 -1.85 0.05
N MET A 94 0.57 -2.32 0.91
CA MET A 94 0.33 -1.73 2.23
C MET A 94 0.34 -2.73 3.41
N GLY A 95 0.02 -4.00 3.17
CA GLY A 95 -0.13 -5.01 4.21
C GLY A 95 -1.52 -5.05 4.84
N VAL A 96 -1.62 -5.73 5.97
CA VAL A 96 -2.81 -5.73 6.84
C VAL A 96 -2.73 -4.57 7.82
N HIS A 97 -3.75 -3.72 7.81
CA HIS A 97 -3.89 -2.64 8.78
C HIS A 97 -4.52 -3.16 10.06
N TYR A 98 -3.78 -3.10 11.16
CA TYR A 98 -4.28 -3.32 12.51
C TYR A 98 -4.63 -1.98 13.14
N VAL A 99 -5.91 -1.76 13.45
CA VAL A 99 -6.47 -0.45 13.78
C VAL A 99 -6.89 -0.38 15.25
N ASN A 100 -6.48 0.67 15.94
CA ASN A 100 -6.97 1.03 17.26
C ASN A 100 -7.99 2.17 17.14
N SER A 101 -9.27 1.83 17.01
CA SER A 101 -10.33 2.81 16.79
C SER A 101 -10.55 3.80 17.94
N ALA A 102 -10.06 3.51 19.15
CA ALA A 102 -10.10 4.48 20.23
C ALA A 102 -9.08 5.60 19.97
N ARG A 103 -7.86 5.24 19.55
CA ARG A 103 -6.82 6.20 19.17
C ARG A 103 -7.21 7.04 17.95
N SER A 104 -7.84 6.44 16.94
CA SER A 104 -8.30 7.17 15.74
C SER A 104 -9.28 8.31 16.08
N ARG A 105 -10.03 8.21 17.19
CA ARG A 105 -10.97 9.25 17.64
C ARG A 105 -10.33 10.32 18.52
N ASP A 106 -9.11 10.08 19.00
CA ASP A 106 -8.38 11.00 19.88
C ASP A 106 -7.50 12.01 19.11
N GLY A 107 -7.60 12.03 17.78
CA GLY A 107 -6.81 12.87 16.89
C GLY A 107 -5.37 12.38 16.66
N VAL A 108 -4.64 13.06 15.78
CA VAL A 108 -3.26 12.69 15.41
C VAL A 108 -2.29 13.02 16.56
N LYS A 109 -1.54 12.00 16.99
CA LYS A 109 -0.50 12.11 18.02
C LYS A 109 0.83 11.58 17.47
N PRO A 110 1.86 12.41 17.22
CA PRO A 110 3.10 12.03 16.50
C PRO A 110 3.86 10.80 17.01
N GLY A 111 3.65 10.38 18.26
CA GLY A 111 4.30 9.20 18.85
C GLY A 111 3.34 8.05 19.14
N ALA A 112 2.07 8.17 18.79
CA ALA A 112 1.04 7.19 19.13
C ALA A 112 0.16 6.91 17.90
N PRO A 113 0.66 6.09 16.96
CA PRO A 113 -0.12 5.72 15.78
C PRO A 113 -1.38 4.96 16.19
N ASP A 114 -2.41 5.09 15.35
CA ASP A 114 -3.67 4.38 15.46
C ASP A 114 -3.73 3.19 14.50
N HIS A 115 -2.76 3.07 13.58
CA HIS A 115 -2.60 1.94 12.67
C HIS A 115 -1.20 1.31 12.81
N LEU A 116 -1.17 -0.03 12.82
CA LEU A 116 0.03 -0.85 12.66
C LEU A 116 -0.08 -1.64 11.36
N LEU A 117 1.01 -1.75 10.61
CA LEU A 117 1.02 -2.38 9.29
C LEU A 117 1.78 -3.71 9.37
N PHE A 118 1.09 -4.81 9.09
CA PHE A 118 1.66 -6.16 9.14
C PHE A 118 1.70 -6.80 7.77
N VAL A 119 2.78 -7.52 7.48
CA VAL A 119 2.96 -8.30 6.25
C VAL A 119 3.55 -9.65 6.60
N GLU A 120 3.11 -10.72 5.93
CA GLU A 120 3.76 -12.02 6.03
C GLU A 120 5.01 -12.07 5.15
N ILE A 121 6.18 -12.22 5.78
CA ILE A 121 7.47 -12.38 5.11
C ILE A 121 8.11 -13.66 5.64
N ASP A 122 8.49 -14.58 4.75
CA ASP A 122 9.04 -15.89 5.09
C ASP A 122 8.16 -16.69 6.07
N GLY A 123 6.83 -16.66 5.85
CA GLY A 123 5.85 -17.38 6.68
C GLY A 123 5.67 -16.79 8.08
N ARG A 124 6.10 -15.55 8.32
CA ARG A 124 5.94 -14.85 9.60
C ARG A 124 5.32 -13.48 9.39
N GLU A 125 4.28 -13.15 10.13
CA GLU A 125 3.75 -11.79 10.17
C GLU A 125 4.78 -10.86 10.85
N ARG A 126 5.11 -9.76 10.18
CA ARG A 126 6.10 -8.76 10.61
C ARG A 126 5.45 -7.39 10.64
N LEU A 127 5.69 -6.64 11.72
CA LEU A 127 5.39 -5.21 11.76
C LEU A 127 6.36 -4.47 10.81
N VAL A 128 5.84 -3.90 9.73
CA VAL A 128 6.63 -3.24 8.67
C VAL A 128 6.46 -1.72 8.64
N GLY A 129 5.46 -1.20 9.36
CA GLY A 129 5.19 0.23 9.42
C GLY A 129 4.07 0.56 10.39
N ALA A 130 3.75 1.85 10.45
CA ALA A 130 2.60 2.39 11.17
C ALA A 130 1.91 3.45 10.31
N ALA A 131 0.69 3.82 10.66
CA ALA A 131 0.02 4.95 10.04
C ALA A 131 -0.76 5.78 11.06
N TYR A 132 -1.05 7.01 10.66
CA TYR A 132 -1.96 7.92 11.33
C TYR A 132 -3.19 8.09 10.46
N ALA A 133 -4.38 8.01 11.05
CA ALA A 133 -5.59 8.37 10.34
C ALA A 133 -6.59 9.13 11.21
N PHE A 134 -7.40 9.96 10.57
CA PHE A 134 -8.50 10.69 11.19
C PHE A 134 -9.54 11.07 10.14
N VAL A 135 -10.78 11.28 10.57
CA VAL A 135 -11.84 11.75 9.68
C VAL A 135 -12.01 13.25 9.85
N ASP A 136 -12.00 13.97 8.73
CA ASP A 136 -12.23 15.42 8.67
C ASP A 136 -12.80 15.80 7.30
N VAL A 137 -13.08 17.08 7.08
CA VAL A 137 -13.37 17.61 5.75
C VAL A 137 -12.15 17.45 4.81
N PRO A 138 -12.37 17.36 3.48
CA PRO A 138 -11.31 17.55 2.49
C PRO A 138 -10.48 18.81 2.75
N ALA A 139 -9.19 18.78 2.37
CA ALA A 139 -8.23 19.88 2.59
C ALA A 139 -8.14 20.28 4.09
N THR A 140 -7.88 19.29 4.94
CA THR A 140 -7.70 19.48 6.38
C THR A 140 -6.51 20.40 6.70
N GLU A 141 -6.64 21.15 7.78
CA GLU A 141 -5.57 21.96 8.37
C GLU A 141 -4.84 21.23 9.52
N VAL A 142 -5.15 19.95 9.73
CA VAL A 142 -4.48 19.14 10.76
C VAL A 142 -2.98 19.01 10.41
N PRO A 143 -2.08 19.46 11.31
CA PRO A 143 -0.65 19.44 11.01
C PRO A 143 -0.12 18.03 10.80
N ILE A 144 0.76 17.91 9.81
CA ILE A 144 1.54 16.69 9.57
C ILE A 144 2.56 16.55 10.70
N PRO A 145 2.72 15.35 11.31
CA PRO A 145 3.60 15.18 12.47
C PRO A 145 5.10 15.29 12.14
N PHE A 146 5.48 15.38 10.87
CA PHE A 146 6.85 15.40 10.35
C PHE A 146 7.15 16.70 9.59
N GLN A 147 8.43 17.06 9.46
CA GLN A 147 8.90 18.27 8.77
C GLN A 147 9.16 18.07 7.28
N SER A 148 9.43 16.85 6.85
CA SER A 148 9.71 16.51 5.46
C SER A 148 8.49 16.72 4.56
N ASP A 149 8.70 17.39 3.42
CA ASP A 149 7.67 17.61 2.39
C ASP A 149 7.15 16.29 1.76
N LEU A 150 7.88 15.18 1.95
CA LEU A 150 7.43 13.84 1.54
C LEU A 150 6.30 13.29 2.42
N ALA A 151 6.13 13.78 3.64
CA ALA A 151 5.03 13.39 4.50
C ALA A 151 3.79 14.19 4.07
N LYS A 152 2.82 13.52 3.44
CA LYS A 152 1.57 14.13 2.94
C LYS A 152 0.37 13.29 3.37
N TRP A 153 -0.72 13.96 3.74
CA TRP A 153 -2.02 13.28 3.90
C TRP A 153 -2.54 12.84 2.53
N HIS A 154 -3.05 11.61 2.45
CA HIS A 154 -3.89 11.17 1.33
C HIS A 154 -5.27 10.77 1.85
N ASP A 155 -6.21 10.65 0.92
CA ASP A 155 -7.64 10.62 1.23
C ASP A 155 -8.33 9.34 0.79
N HIS A 156 -9.14 8.80 1.70
CA HIS A 156 -10.06 7.69 1.49
C HIS A 156 -11.52 8.12 1.76
N PRO A 157 -12.21 8.72 0.77
CA PRO A 157 -13.60 9.15 0.93
C PRO A 157 -14.57 7.98 1.20
N GLU A 158 -14.23 6.76 0.76
CA GLU A 158 -15.05 5.56 0.97
C GLU A 158 -15.19 5.15 2.45
N PHE A 159 -14.36 5.70 3.34
CA PHE A 159 -14.35 5.39 4.78
C PHE A 159 -14.94 6.50 5.66
N ALA A 160 -15.54 7.53 5.06
CA ALA A 160 -16.08 8.68 5.79
C ALA A 160 -17.56 8.95 5.45
N GLY A 161 -18.18 9.85 6.23
CA GLY A 161 -19.54 10.33 5.97
C GLY A 161 -19.59 11.33 4.81
N PRO A 162 -20.80 11.81 4.46
CA PRO A 162 -20.96 12.89 3.48
C PRO A 162 -20.07 14.09 3.81
N ASP A 163 -19.46 14.68 2.78
CA ASP A 163 -18.57 15.85 2.88
C ASP A 163 -17.31 15.67 3.75
N GLN A 164 -16.96 14.42 4.08
CA GLN A 164 -15.78 14.07 4.85
C GLN A 164 -14.91 13.06 4.08
N THR A 165 -13.66 12.92 4.52
CA THR A 165 -12.74 11.88 4.08
C THR A 165 -11.95 11.35 5.27
N LEU A 166 -11.48 10.10 5.16
CA LEU A 166 -10.44 9.60 6.05
C LEU A 166 -9.10 10.07 5.49
N HIS A 167 -8.43 10.96 6.22
CA HIS A 167 -7.05 11.36 5.97
C HIS A 167 -6.12 10.29 6.53
N MET A 168 -5.08 9.91 5.79
CA MET A 168 -4.11 8.91 6.22
C MET A 168 -2.67 9.30 5.84
N LEU A 169 -1.72 8.91 6.70
CA LEU A 169 -0.28 9.05 6.48
C LEU A 169 0.41 7.76 6.91
N HIS A 170 1.06 7.06 5.97
CA HIS A 170 1.87 5.89 6.26
C HIS A 170 3.30 6.26 6.66
N THR A 171 3.91 5.40 7.46
CA THR A 171 5.31 5.47 7.88
C THR A 171 5.94 4.09 7.83
N TRP A 172 6.93 3.88 6.96
CA TRP A 172 7.58 2.59 6.75
C TRP A 172 8.83 2.42 7.63
N PHE A 173 8.93 1.26 8.29
CA PHE A 173 10.09 0.89 9.12
C PHE A 173 11.13 0.06 8.37
N ILE A 174 10.78 -0.42 7.18
CA ILE A 174 11.62 -1.21 6.28
C ILE A 174 11.92 -0.41 5.01
N PRO A 175 12.85 -0.86 4.13
CA PRO A 175 13.03 -0.25 2.82
C PRO A 175 11.70 -0.02 2.09
N SER A 176 11.61 1.09 1.38
CA SER A 176 10.42 1.50 0.64
C SER A 176 10.85 2.14 -0.68
N SER A 177 10.19 1.74 -1.76
CA SER A 177 10.54 2.14 -3.13
C SER A 177 10.49 3.65 -3.34
N ASN A 178 9.54 4.30 -2.68
CA ASN A 178 9.25 5.73 -2.77
C ASN A 178 9.47 6.44 -1.42
N GLY A 179 10.24 5.80 -0.55
CA GLY A 179 10.69 6.36 0.71
C GLY A 179 9.72 6.20 1.88
N PRO A 180 10.07 6.79 3.03
CA PRO A 180 9.51 6.41 4.33
C PRO A 180 8.04 6.80 4.53
N PHE A 181 7.51 7.70 3.71
CA PHE A 181 6.14 8.21 3.80
C PHE A 181 5.26 7.82 2.60
N ALA A 182 5.76 6.97 1.70
CA ALA A 182 5.01 6.57 0.51
C ALA A 182 3.67 5.91 0.90
N GLY A 183 2.59 6.24 0.18
CA GLY A 183 1.29 5.59 0.40
C GLY A 183 1.33 4.10 0.04
N LEU A 184 2.10 3.74 -0.97
CA LEU A 184 2.39 2.36 -1.35
C LEU A 184 3.88 2.05 -1.18
N ASN A 185 4.18 0.87 -0.65
CA ASN A 185 5.52 0.30 -0.67
C ASN A 185 5.57 -0.86 -1.67
N PHE A 186 6.10 -0.59 -2.86
CA PHE A 186 6.21 -1.58 -3.94
C PHE A 186 7.20 -2.71 -3.64
N TRP A 187 7.97 -2.65 -2.55
CA TRP A 187 8.80 -3.77 -2.11
C TRP A 187 8.01 -4.86 -1.38
N LEU A 188 6.85 -4.54 -0.82
CA LEU A 188 6.09 -5.52 -0.04
C LEU A 188 5.73 -6.77 -0.87
N PRO A 189 5.19 -6.65 -2.10
CA PRO A 189 4.85 -7.85 -2.87
C PRO A 189 6.07 -8.72 -3.24
N TYR A 190 7.23 -8.12 -3.52
CA TYR A 190 8.48 -8.87 -3.70
C TYR A 190 8.84 -9.67 -2.46
N LEU A 191 8.86 -9.00 -1.29
CA LEU A 191 9.20 -9.62 -0.01
C LEU A 191 8.22 -10.74 0.35
N THR A 192 6.91 -10.55 0.13
CA THR A 192 5.90 -11.60 0.36
C THR A 192 6.04 -12.79 -0.58
N ALA A 193 6.54 -12.56 -1.80
CA ALA A 193 6.80 -13.61 -2.78
C ALA A 193 8.14 -14.31 -2.58
N GLY A 194 8.96 -13.89 -1.60
CA GLY A 194 10.30 -14.43 -1.38
C GLY A 194 11.31 -14.01 -2.45
N ILE A 195 11.02 -12.93 -3.18
CA ILE A 195 11.88 -12.40 -4.25
C ILE A 195 12.58 -11.14 -3.73
N ALA A 196 13.88 -11.03 -4.00
CA ALA A 196 14.63 -9.81 -3.68
C ALA A 196 14.05 -8.60 -4.45
N PRO A 197 13.75 -7.49 -3.77
CA PRO A 197 13.42 -6.25 -4.46
C PRO A 197 14.56 -5.79 -5.38
N PRO A 198 14.26 -5.23 -6.56
CA PRO A 198 15.27 -4.62 -7.43
C PRO A 198 15.93 -3.40 -6.79
N SER A 199 16.99 -2.88 -7.41
CA SER A 199 17.68 -1.68 -6.91
C SER A 199 16.73 -0.48 -6.88
N SER A 200 16.70 0.21 -5.74
CA SER A 200 15.95 1.46 -5.61
C SER A 200 16.45 2.57 -6.52
N CYS A 201 17.69 2.50 -7.02
CA CYS A 201 18.21 3.50 -7.95
C CYS A 201 17.55 3.43 -9.33
N TRP A 202 16.93 2.30 -9.69
CA TRP A 202 16.21 2.15 -10.95
C TRP A 202 14.85 2.87 -10.91
N MET A 203 14.32 3.18 -9.73
CA MET A 203 13.08 3.97 -9.58
C MET A 203 13.21 5.43 -10.07
N ALA A 204 14.43 5.90 -10.34
CA ALA A 204 14.68 7.23 -10.89
C ALA A 204 14.40 7.31 -12.40
N ASP A 205 14.41 6.18 -13.11
CA ASP A 205 13.94 6.07 -14.49
C ASP A 205 12.46 5.69 -14.49
N GLU A 206 11.65 6.40 -15.29
CA GLU A 206 10.20 6.23 -15.30
C GLU A 206 9.79 4.86 -15.88
N ALA A 207 10.47 4.41 -16.94
CA ALA A 207 10.16 3.13 -17.57
C ALA A 207 10.51 1.96 -16.64
N ASP A 208 11.62 2.06 -15.92
CA ASP A 208 11.98 1.05 -14.91
C ASP A 208 11.06 1.12 -13.70
N ALA A 209 10.69 2.31 -13.22
CA ALA A 209 9.73 2.45 -12.14
C ALA A 209 8.38 1.80 -12.49
N ASP A 210 7.88 2.02 -13.71
CA ASP A 210 6.64 1.39 -14.17
C ASP A 210 6.75 -0.12 -14.27
N ARG A 211 7.86 -0.63 -14.80
CA ARG A 211 8.14 -2.07 -14.83
C ARG A 211 8.17 -2.66 -13.42
N ILE A 212 8.83 -2.01 -12.47
CA ILE A 212 8.90 -2.42 -11.07
C ILE A 212 7.50 -2.47 -10.44
N ARG A 213 6.67 -1.43 -10.63
CA ARG A 213 5.29 -1.39 -10.10
C ARG A 213 4.43 -2.52 -10.65
N ASN A 214 4.51 -2.78 -11.96
CA ASN A 214 3.78 -3.85 -12.62
C ASN A 214 4.22 -5.24 -12.13
N VAL A 215 5.53 -5.49 -12.07
CA VAL A 215 6.06 -6.76 -11.53
C VAL A 215 5.65 -6.94 -10.07
N SER A 216 5.80 -5.91 -9.23
CA SER A 216 5.34 -5.93 -7.84
C SER A 216 3.90 -6.41 -7.73
N PHE A 217 2.97 -5.82 -8.48
CA PHE A 217 1.56 -6.18 -8.36
C PHE A 217 1.20 -7.51 -9.05
N ALA A 218 1.97 -7.92 -10.05
CA ALA A 218 1.85 -9.24 -10.67
C ALA A 218 2.27 -10.38 -9.73
N LEU A 219 3.21 -10.13 -8.81
CA LEU A 219 3.62 -11.09 -7.77
C LEU A 219 2.54 -11.34 -6.71
N VAL A 220 1.53 -10.48 -6.61
CA VAL A 220 0.42 -10.67 -5.67
C VAL A 220 -0.43 -11.85 -6.15
N PRO A 221 -0.59 -12.92 -5.35
CA PRO A 221 -1.41 -14.06 -5.77
C PRO A 221 -2.88 -13.65 -5.93
N PRO A 222 -3.66 -14.32 -6.80
CA PRO A 222 -5.10 -14.12 -6.88
C PRO A 222 -5.73 -14.39 -5.51
N ARG A 223 -6.30 -13.35 -4.88
CA ARG A 223 -7.03 -13.48 -3.63
C ARG A 223 -8.52 -13.54 -3.90
N ALA A 224 -9.26 -14.10 -2.94
CA ALA A 224 -10.68 -13.91 -2.86
C ALA A 224 -11.01 -12.41 -2.81
N LEU A 225 -11.82 -11.94 -3.76
CA LEU A 225 -12.37 -10.60 -3.70
C LEU A 225 -13.51 -10.60 -2.66
N GLY A 226 -13.25 -10.02 -1.48
CA GLY A 226 -14.26 -9.78 -0.45
C GLY A 226 -14.36 -10.83 0.67
N ARG A 227 -15.04 -10.46 1.77
CA ARG A 227 -15.28 -11.35 2.91
C ARG A 227 -16.06 -12.59 2.45
N GLY A 228 -15.42 -13.75 2.53
CA GLY A 228 -16.11 -15.05 2.43
C GLY A 228 -16.14 -15.71 1.06
N GLN A 229 -15.53 -15.13 0.01
CA GLN A 229 -15.22 -15.91 -1.18
C GLN A 229 -13.97 -16.76 -0.90
N PRO A 230 -13.91 -18.04 -1.32
CA PRO A 230 -12.67 -18.79 -1.30
C PRO A 230 -11.71 -18.18 -2.32
N ALA A 231 -10.43 -18.07 -1.96
CA ALA A 231 -9.43 -17.72 -2.96
C ALA A 231 -9.49 -18.79 -4.07
N PRO A 232 -9.28 -18.42 -5.34
CA PRO A 232 -9.07 -19.42 -6.37
C PRO A 232 -8.01 -20.41 -5.88
N PRO A 233 -8.17 -21.72 -6.09
CA PRO A 233 -7.15 -22.67 -5.70
C PRO A 233 -5.83 -22.22 -6.33
N ALA A 234 -4.79 -22.11 -5.51
CA ALA A 234 -3.45 -21.79 -5.99
C ALA A 234 -3.06 -22.88 -7.00
N THR A 235 -3.08 -22.53 -8.29
CA THR A 235 -2.48 -23.37 -9.31
C THR A 235 -0.98 -23.28 -9.13
N GLU A 236 -0.31 -24.43 -9.02
CA GLU A 236 1.15 -24.44 -9.01
C GLU A 236 1.66 -23.69 -10.25
N PRO A 237 2.67 -22.81 -10.09
CA PRO A 237 3.24 -22.11 -11.23
C PRO A 237 3.83 -23.12 -12.22
N SER A 238 3.75 -22.81 -13.52
CA SER A 238 4.42 -23.60 -14.55
C SER A 238 5.94 -23.64 -14.29
N ALA A 239 6.63 -24.68 -14.80
CA ALA A 239 8.09 -24.73 -14.71
C ALA A 239 8.76 -23.48 -15.31
N GLU A 240 8.20 -22.97 -16.41
CA GLU A 240 8.64 -21.73 -17.05
C GLU A 240 8.45 -20.52 -16.13
N ARG A 241 7.28 -20.38 -15.47
CA ARG A 241 7.04 -19.32 -14.48
C ARG A 241 8.03 -19.42 -13.31
N VAL A 242 8.35 -20.62 -12.83
CA VAL A 242 9.36 -20.81 -11.77
C VAL A 242 10.75 -20.34 -12.22
N GLU A 243 11.17 -20.69 -13.44
CA GLU A 243 12.44 -20.22 -14.01
C GLU A 243 12.49 -18.69 -14.15
N ILE A 244 11.41 -18.08 -14.60
CA ILE A 244 11.29 -16.62 -14.74
C ILE A 244 11.41 -15.93 -13.37
N LEU A 245 10.71 -16.42 -12.34
CA LEU A 245 10.77 -15.86 -10.99
C LEU A 245 12.16 -16.02 -10.37
N ALA A 246 12.83 -17.16 -10.61
CA ALA A 246 14.20 -17.37 -10.17
C ALA A 246 15.18 -16.41 -10.86
N ALA A 247 14.99 -16.11 -12.15
CA ALA A 247 15.79 -15.14 -12.88
C ALA A 247 15.61 -13.71 -12.34
N LEU A 248 14.37 -13.32 -12.01
CA LEU A 248 14.06 -12.05 -11.34
C LEU A 248 14.81 -11.90 -10.02
N ASP A 249 14.71 -12.90 -9.13
CA ASP A 249 15.38 -12.89 -7.83
C ASP A 249 16.91 -12.85 -7.98
N PHE A 250 17.46 -13.68 -8.86
CA PHE A 250 18.90 -13.74 -9.10
C PHE A 250 19.44 -12.40 -9.61
N ALA A 251 18.79 -11.81 -10.61
CA ALA A 251 19.22 -10.53 -11.19
C ALA A 251 19.10 -9.37 -10.19
N ALA A 252 18.03 -9.34 -9.38
CA ALA A 252 17.87 -8.35 -8.31
C ALA A 252 18.98 -8.45 -7.27
N ARG A 253 19.32 -9.67 -6.81
CA ARG A 253 20.43 -9.90 -5.86
C ARG A 253 21.80 -9.56 -6.44
N ALA A 254 22.00 -9.81 -7.73
CA ALA A 254 23.22 -9.47 -8.44
C ALA A 254 23.33 -7.97 -8.76
N VAL A 255 22.25 -7.20 -8.58
CA VAL A 255 22.12 -5.81 -9.02
C VAL A 255 22.41 -5.68 -10.52
N ASP A 256 22.03 -6.70 -11.29
CA ASP A 256 22.19 -6.76 -12.74
C ASP A 256 20.92 -6.19 -13.39
N HIS A 257 21.00 -4.92 -13.78
CA HIS A 257 19.89 -4.17 -14.35
C HIS A 257 19.33 -4.83 -15.62
N ASP A 258 20.20 -5.16 -16.58
CA ASP A 258 19.76 -5.63 -17.90
C ASP A 258 19.17 -7.04 -17.83
N ALA A 259 19.76 -7.90 -16.98
CA ALA A 259 19.19 -9.21 -16.69
C ALA A 259 17.83 -9.09 -15.97
N TRP A 260 17.70 -8.14 -15.04
CA TRP A 260 16.45 -7.91 -14.31
C TRP A 260 15.35 -7.41 -15.25
N VAL A 261 15.63 -6.43 -16.10
CA VAL A 261 14.70 -5.93 -17.12
C VAL A 261 14.25 -7.05 -18.05
N THR A 262 15.19 -7.89 -18.52
CA THR A 262 14.88 -9.03 -19.37
C THR A 262 13.95 -10.03 -18.67
N ALA A 263 14.21 -10.35 -17.40
CA ALA A 263 13.39 -11.26 -16.62
C ALA A 263 12.00 -10.68 -16.30
N ALA A 264 11.93 -9.38 -16.00
CA ALA A 264 10.71 -8.65 -15.76
C ALA A 264 9.81 -8.60 -17.00
N ASP A 265 10.35 -8.28 -18.18
CA ASP A 265 9.58 -8.25 -19.43
C ASP A 265 9.04 -9.64 -19.80
N ARG A 266 9.82 -10.69 -19.57
CA ARG A 266 9.36 -12.08 -19.71
C ARG A 266 8.23 -12.42 -18.73
N PHE A 267 8.37 -12.04 -17.47
CA PHE A 267 7.35 -12.28 -16.45
C PHE A 267 6.03 -11.60 -16.79
N LEU A 268 6.08 -10.33 -17.20
CA LEU A 268 4.90 -9.57 -17.59
C LEU A 268 4.25 -10.13 -18.87
N SER A 269 5.05 -10.62 -19.82
CA SER A 269 4.55 -11.27 -21.05
C SER A 269 3.93 -12.64 -20.79
N ASP A 270 4.37 -13.35 -19.75
CA ASP A 270 3.84 -14.65 -19.35
C ASP A 270 2.51 -14.54 -18.56
N LEU A 271 2.11 -13.33 -18.16
CA LEU A 271 0.82 -13.13 -17.52
C LEU A 271 -0.33 -13.49 -18.46
N THR A 272 -1.29 -14.24 -17.93
CA THR A 272 -2.59 -14.43 -18.58
C THR A 272 -3.32 -13.08 -18.69
N VAL A 273 -4.27 -12.99 -19.63
CA VAL A 273 -5.14 -11.80 -19.78
C VAL A 273 -5.85 -11.45 -18.46
N PHE A 274 -6.23 -12.45 -17.68
CA PHE A 274 -6.84 -12.24 -16.37
C PHE A 274 -5.86 -11.63 -15.35
N GLU A 275 -4.63 -12.14 -15.29
CA GLU A 275 -3.60 -11.60 -14.40
C GLU A 275 -3.24 -10.16 -14.78
N SER A 276 -3.04 -9.87 -16.07
CA SER A 276 -2.69 -8.53 -16.54
C SER A 276 -3.79 -7.52 -16.23
N THR A 277 -5.06 -7.84 -16.55
CA THR A 277 -6.21 -6.98 -16.24
C THR A 277 -6.34 -6.72 -14.73
N ARG A 278 -6.07 -7.74 -13.91
CA ARG A 278 -6.09 -7.59 -12.44
C ARG A 278 -4.98 -6.64 -11.97
N VAL A 279 -3.77 -6.77 -12.50
CA VAL A 279 -2.64 -5.89 -12.16
C VAL A 279 -2.97 -4.44 -12.48
N GLU A 280 -3.43 -4.17 -13.71
CA GLU A 280 -3.83 -2.83 -14.16
C GLU A 280 -4.92 -2.24 -13.26
N PHE A 281 -5.98 -3.02 -12.98
CA PHE A 281 -7.07 -2.58 -12.12
C PHE A 281 -6.61 -2.27 -10.69
N MET A 282 -5.81 -3.16 -10.08
CA MET A 282 -5.31 -2.98 -8.71
C MET A 282 -4.38 -1.77 -8.61
N LEU A 283 -3.42 -1.64 -9.54
CA LEU A 283 -2.51 -0.50 -9.57
C LEU A 283 -3.29 0.81 -9.74
N SER A 284 -4.16 0.91 -10.74
CA SER A 284 -4.95 2.11 -10.98
C SER A 284 -5.75 2.52 -9.74
N ARG A 285 -6.47 1.57 -9.13
CA ARG A 285 -7.29 1.84 -7.95
C ARG A 285 -6.47 2.24 -6.73
N LEU A 286 -5.37 1.53 -6.45
CA LEU A 286 -4.57 1.80 -5.25
C LEU A 286 -3.75 3.08 -5.38
N MET A 287 -3.22 3.37 -6.57
CA MET A 287 -2.58 4.64 -6.88
C MET A 287 -3.58 5.79 -6.73
N ALA A 288 -4.79 5.64 -7.27
CA ALA A 288 -5.84 6.63 -7.08
C ALA A 288 -6.20 6.79 -5.60
N ALA A 289 -6.17 5.74 -4.79
CA ALA A 289 -6.44 5.81 -3.35
C ALA A 289 -5.35 6.56 -2.56
N GLN A 290 -4.17 6.81 -3.15
CA GLN A 290 -3.10 7.58 -2.51
C GLN A 290 -3.13 9.08 -2.82
N MET A 291 -4.15 9.55 -3.56
CA MET A 291 -4.32 10.97 -3.84
C MET A 291 -4.97 11.72 -2.67
N SER A 292 -4.53 12.96 -2.47
CA SER A 292 -5.22 13.97 -1.67
C SER A 292 -6.47 14.51 -2.37
N SER A 293 -7.36 15.15 -1.63
CA SER A 293 -8.57 15.80 -2.15
C SER A 293 -8.26 16.91 -3.15
N ALA A 294 -7.13 17.60 -2.96
CA ALA A 294 -6.65 18.62 -3.89
C ALA A 294 -6.31 18.00 -5.26
N GLU A 295 -5.63 16.86 -5.27
CA GLU A 295 -5.29 16.13 -6.51
C GLU A 295 -6.52 15.52 -7.19
N ARG A 296 -7.54 15.13 -6.42
CA ARG A 296 -8.82 14.63 -6.95
C ARG A 296 -9.74 15.72 -7.53
N GLY A 297 -9.37 17.00 -7.39
CA GLY A 297 -10.22 18.13 -7.81
C GLY A 297 -11.49 18.30 -6.96
N GLY A 298 -11.48 17.82 -5.71
CA GLY A 298 -12.62 17.96 -4.78
C GLY A 298 -13.89 17.22 -5.17
N VAL A 299 -13.84 16.30 -6.15
CA VAL A 299 -15.00 15.53 -6.59
C VAL A 299 -15.16 14.28 -5.71
N PRO A 300 -16.30 14.08 -5.04
CA PRO A 300 -16.62 12.81 -4.38
C PRO A 300 -16.78 11.72 -5.45
N ASN A 301 -16.22 10.52 -5.20
CA ASN A 301 -16.41 9.34 -6.06
C ASN A 301 -17.89 8.98 -6.25
#